data_AF-A0A9Q4H1P1-F1
#
_entry.id   AF-A0A9Q4H1P1-F1
#
_cell.length_a   1.000
_cell.length_b   1.000
_cell.length_c   1.000
_cell.angle_alpha   90.00
_cell.angle_beta   90.00
_cell.angle_gamma   90.00
#
_symmetry.space_group_name_H-M   'P 1'
#
loop_
_entity.id
_entity.type
_entity.pdbx_description
1 polymer ?
#
loop_
_entity_poly.entity_id
_entity_poly.type
_entity_poly.pdbx_seq_one_letter_code
_entity_poly.pdbx_strand_id
1 'polypeptide(L)'
;MSETSLAADASSPVERNHRHTDLGPGYRQTTVAVTGGRMTVGLWGPHDPGAPTILAVHGVSASHRSFGLLAQALPGVRVIAPDLRGR
;
A
#
# COMPACT_ATOMS: atom_id res chain seq x y z
N MET A 1 -25.49 -41.03 8.03
CA MET A 1 -24.03 -40.87 7.91
C MET A 1 -23.75 -40.10 6.64
N SER A 2 -23.32 -38.84 6.80
CA SER A 2 -22.28 -38.16 6.02
C SER A 2 -22.51 -36.66 6.13
N GLU A 3 -21.88 -36.09 7.14
CA GLU A 3 -21.57 -34.67 7.22
C GLU A 3 -20.61 -34.32 6.07
N THR A 4 -20.80 -33.17 5.44
CA THR A 4 -19.69 -32.47 4.79
C THR A 4 -19.74 -31.04 5.29
N SER A 5 -18.87 -30.82 6.27
CA SER A 5 -18.49 -29.54 6.83
C SER A 5 -17.95 -28.64 5.71
N LEU A 6 -18.59 -27.49 5.52
CA LEU A 6 -17.99 -26.33 4.88
C LEU A 6 -17.82 -25.26 5.96
N ALA A 7 -16.85 -25.47 6.85
CA ALA A 7 -16.36 -24.41 7.71
C ALA A 7 -15.73 -23.34 6.80
N ALA A 8 -16.46 -22.25 6.58
CA ALA A 8 -15.88 -21.03 6.04
C ALA A 8 -14.72 -20.63 6.96
N ASP A 9 -13.52 -20.53 6.38
CA ASP A 9 -12.33 -20.01 7.03
C ASP A 9 -12.60 -18.58 7.51
N ALA A 10 -13.06 -18.48 8.75
CA ALA A 10 -13.38 -17.24 9.44
C ALA A 10 -12.10 -16.60 10.01
N SER A 11 -11.02 -16.55 9.23
CA SER A 11 -9.94 -15.63 9.58
C SER A 11 -10.49 -14.20 9.47
N SER A 12 -10.45 -13.49 10.59
CA SER A 12 -10.94 -12.12 10.70
C SER A 12 -10.29 -11.26 9.61
N PRO A 13 -11.00 -10.28 9.00
CA PRO A 13 -10.38 -9.29 8.13
C PRO A 13 -9.11 -8.67 8.75
N VAL A 14 -9.06 -8.58 10.08
CA VAL A 14 -7.93 -8.07 10.86
C VAL A 14 -6.70 -8.99 10.84
N GLU A 15 -6.86 -10.32 10.77
CA GLU A 15 -5.73 -11.25 10.68
C GLU A 15 -5.12 -11.27 9.28
N ARG A 16 -5.95 -11.14 8.23
CA ARG A 16 -5.46 -10.91 6.86
C ARG A 16 -4.69 -9.60 6.72
N ASN A 17 -5.02 -8.59 7.54
CA ASN A 17 -4.34 -7.28 7.52
C ASN A 17 -2.90 -7.30 8.08
N HIS A 18 -2.50 -8.31 8.84
CA HIS A 18 -1.17 -8.35 9.47
C HIS A 18 -0.06 -8.88 8.54
N ARG A 19 -0.41 -9.43 7.37
CA ARG A 19 0.60 -9.71 6.34
C ARG A 19 0.97 -8.41 5.64
N HIS A 20 1.91 -7.66 6.24
CA HIS A 20 2.56 -6.46 5.66
C HIS A 20 3.33 -6.74 4.34
N THR A 21 3.16 -7.93 3.77
CA THR A 21 3.75 -8.35 2.50
C THR A 21 2.84 -8.08 1.31
N ASP A 22 1.52 -7.95 1.49
CA ASP A 22 0.64 -7.56 0.39
C ASP A 22 0.71 -6.05 0.17
N LEU A 23 1.33 -5.67 -0.94
CA LEU A 23 1.54 -4.28 -1.31
C LEU A 23 0.33 -3.69 -2.04
N GLY A 24 -0.71 -4.48 -2.30
CA GLY A 24 -1.89 -4.06 -3.06
C GLY A 24 -1.65 -4.01 -4.58
N PRO A 25 -2.73 -3.89 -5.36
CA PRO A 25 -2.67 -3.98 -6.82
C PRO A 25 -1.95 -2.79 -7.45
N GLY A 26 -1.18 -3.04 -8.50
CA GLY A 26 -0.51 -1.98 -9.26
C GLY A 26 0.62 -1.27 -8.51
N TYR A 27 1.14 -1.89 -7.43
CA TYR A 27 2.31 -1.39 -6.72
C TYR A 27 3.50 -1.24 -7.66
N ARG A 28 4.14 -0.08 -7.59
CA ARG A 28 5.42 0.21 -8.24
C ARG A 28 6.31 0.92 -7.24
N GLN A 29 7.61 0.68 -7.33
CA GLN A 29 8.60 1.38 -6.53
C GLN A 29 9.53 2.17 -7.44
N THR A 30 9.90 3.37 -7.03
CA THR A 30 10.98 4.12 -7.67
C THR A 30 11.85 4.80 -6.63
N THR A 31 12.94 5.40 -7.10
CA THR A 31 13.77 6.28 -6.29
C THR A 31 13.93 7.63 -6.98
N VAL A 32 13.77 8.71 -6.21
CA VAL A 32 13.85 10.09 -6.69
C VAL A 32 15.08 10.74 -6.06
N ALA A 33 15.87 11.47 -6.86
CA ALA A 33 16.98 12.26 -6.33
C ALA A 33 16.44 13.46 -5.56
N VAL A 34 16.82 13.60 -4.29
CA VAL A 34 16.51 14.76 -3.45
C VAL A 34 17.76 15.24 -2.73
N THR A 35 17.68 16.42 -2.10
CA THR A 35 18.71 16.87 -1.16
C THR A 35 18.89 15.81 -0.06
N GLY A 36 20.13 15.37 0.17
CA GLY A 36 20.43 14.29 1.12
C GLY A 36 20.40 12.87 0.54
N GLY A 37 20.32 12.73 -0.79
CA GLY A 37 20.49 11.45 -1.50
C GLY A 37 19.19 10.93 -2.13
N ARG A 38 19.21 9.68 -2.64
CA ARG A 38 18.01 9.07 -3.23
C ARG A 38 16.95 8.80 -2.16
N MET A 39 15.69 9.06 -2.48
CA MET A 39 14.51 8.77 -1.66
C MET A 39 13.66 7.70 -2.33
N THR A 40 13.29 6.66 -1.60
CA THR A 40 12.40 5.59 -2.06
C THR A 40 10.95 6.10 -2.06
N VAL A 41 10.18 5.73 -3.08
CA VAL A 41 8.78 6.10 -3.23
C VAL A 41 7.97 4.90 -3.69
N GLY A 42 6.93 4.56 -2.94
CA GLY A 42 5.86 3.65 -3.36
C GLY A 42 4.83 4.38 -4.20
N LEU A 43 4.34 3.73 -5.26
CA LEU A 43 3.41 4.28 -6.22
C LEU A 43 2.29 3.28 -6.50
N TRP A 44 1.06 3.77 -6.59
CA TRP A 44 -0.12 3.00 -7.02
C TRP A 44 -1.02 3.84 -7.93
N GLY A 45 -1.99 3.16 -8.55
CA GLY A 45 -3.03 3.80 -9.35
C GLY A 45 -2.56 4.23 -10.75
N PRO A 46 -3.36 5.05 -11.44
CA PRO A 46 -3.17 5.39 -12.85
C PRO A 46 -1.93 6.25 -13.11
N HIS A 47 -1.44 6.17 -14.36
CA HIS A 47 -0.36 7.03 -14.86
C HIS A 47 -0.87 8.36 -15.45
N ASP A 48 -2.19 8.47 -15.66
CA ASP A 48 -2.84 9.67 -16.18
C ASP A 48 -2.54 10.89 -15.29
N PRO A 49 -1.90 11.95 -15.83
CA PRO A 49 -1.68 13.20 -15.09
C PRO A 49 -2.96 13.91 -14.64
N GLY A 50 -4.11 13.63 -15.28
CA GLY A 50 -5.42 14.19 -14.91
C GLY A 50 -6.11 13.45 -13.76
N ALA A 51 -5.60 12.30 -13.33
CA ALA A 51 -6.20 11.55 -12.22
C ALA A 51 -5.98 12.28 -10.89
N PRO A 52 -6.98 12.26 -9.97
CA PRO A 52 -6.78 12.74 -8.61
C PRO A 52 -5.53 12.11 -8.00
N THR A 53 -4.67 12.93 -7.42
CA THR A 53 -3.37 12.48 -6.90
C THR A 53 -3.26 12.83 -5.42
N ILE A 54 -2.81 11.88 -4.62
CA ILE A 54 -2.55 12.07 -3.18
C ILE A 54 -1.09 11.77 -2.85
N LEU A 55 -0.54 12.55 -1.91
CA LEU A 55 0.73 12.29 -1.26
C LEU A 55 0.47 11.65 0.11
N ALA A 56 0.79 10.37 0.25
CA ALA A 56 0.55 9.60 1.47
C ALA A 56 1.78 9.65 2.38
N VAL A 57 1.62 10.31 3.54
CA VAL A 57 2.68 10.51 4.54
C VAL A 57 2.50 9.46 5.64
N HIS A 58 3.51 8.62 5.83
CA HIS A 58 3.49 7.58 6.87
C HIS A 58 3.86 8.15 8.26
N GLY A 59 3.54 7.40 9.32
CA GLY A 59 3.99 7.71 10.69
C GLY A 59 5.47 7.34 10.93
N VAL A 60 6.04 7.76 12.07
CA VAL A 60 7.49 7.68 12.37
C VAL A 60 8.12 6.28 12.18
N SER A 61 7.44 5.20 12.58
CA SER A 61 7.96 3.82 12.46
C SER A 61 7.49 3.08 11.21
N ALA A 62 6.73 3.74 10.34
CA ALA A 62 6.12 3.14 9.15
C ALA A 62 6.93 3.43 7.88
N SER A 63 6.47 2.88 6.76
CA SER A 63 6.99 3.14 5.41
C SER A 63 5.84 3.27 4.42
N HIS A 64 6.15 3.54 3.15
CA HIS A 64 5.18 3.53 2.05
C HIS A 64 4.34 2.24 1.99
N ARG A 65 4.88 1.09 2.44
CA ARG A 65 4.20 -0.21 2.38
C ARG A 65 2.90 -0.26 3.18
N SER A 66 2.72 0.62 4.14
CA SER A 66 1.48 0.71 4.94
C SER A 66 0.25 1.16 4.13
N PHE A 67 0.43 1.62 2.88
CA PHE A 67 -0.66 2.18 2.07
C PHE A 67 -1.27 1.22 1.03
N GLY A 68 -0.87 -0.05 0.99
CA GLY A 68 -1.41 -1.02 0.02
C GLY A 68 -2.95 -1.15 0.06
N LEU A 69 -3.54 -1.21 1.26
CA LEU A 69 -4.99 -1.26 1.44
C LEU A 69 -5.70 0.04 1.03
N LEU A 70 -5.08 1.20 1.30
CA LEU A 70 -5.60 2.49 0.85
C LEU A 70 -5.62 2.57 -0.68
N ALA A 71 -4.54 2.12 -1.33
CA ALA A 71 -4.46 2.07 -2.78
C ALA A 71 -5.51 1.12 -3.39
N GLN A 72 -5.73 -0.04 -2.76
CA GLN A 72 -6.78 -0.97 -3.19
C GLN A 72 -8.18 -0.34 -3.10
N ALA A 73 -8.45 0.46 -2.07
CA ALA A 73 -9.72 1.15 -1.89
C ALA A 73 -9.92 2.33 -2.86
N LEU A 74 -8.87 2.81 -3.53
CA LEU A 74 -8.87 4.00 -4.39
C LEU A 74 -8.29 3.71 -5.78
N PRO A 75 -8.86 2.79 -6.59
CA PRO A 75 -8.27 2.36 -7.85
C PRO A 75 -8.13 3.47 -8.92
N GLY A 76 -8.93 4.53 -8.83
CA GLY A 76 -8.89 5.69 -9.73
C GLY A 76 -7.99 6.85 -9.25
N VAL A 77 -7.33 6.72 -8.10
CA VAL A 77 -6.50 7.77 -7.51
C VAL A 77 -5.04 7.37 -7.63
N ARG A 78 -4.18 8.30 -8.04
CA ARG A 78 -2.74 8.10 -8.03
C ARG A 78 -2.21 8.33 -6.61
N VAL A 79 -1.67 7.28 -6.00
CA VAL A 79 -1.06 7.35 -4.66
C VAL A 79 0.44 7.43 -4.80
N ILE A 80 1.05 8.43 -4.16
CA ILE A 80 2.50 8.62 -4.07
C ILE A 80 2.87 8.58 -2.59
N ALA A 81 3.69 7.62 -2.17
CA ALA A 81 4.11 7.47 -0.77
C ALA A 81 5.63 7.46 -0.65
N PRO A 82 6.27 8.59 -0.31
CA PRO A 82 7.71 8.64 -0.06
C PRO A 82 8.07 8.02 1.29
N ASP A 83 9.24 7.37 1.36
CA ASP A 83 9.86 6.98 2.63
C ASP A 83 10.63 8.17 3.20
N LEU A 84 10.03 8.81 4.19
CA LEU A 84 10.56 9.99 4.85
C LEU A 84 11.81 9.66 5.68
N ARG A 85 12.71 10.65 5.80
CA ARG A 85 13.89 10.57 6.66
C ARG A 85 13.54 11.02 8.09
N GLY A 86 14.26 10.50 9.07
CA GLY A 86 14.08 10.78 10.50
C GLY A 86 13.39 9.58 11.18
N ARG A 87 14.12 8.62 11.76
CA ARG A 87 14.70 8.67 13.13
C ARG A 87 15.07 10.02 13.72
#